data_AF-A0A8S0ZY75-F1
#
_entry.id   AF-A0A8S0ZY75-F1
#
_cell.length_a   1.000
_cell.length_b   1.000
_cell.length_c   1.000
_cell.angle_alpha   90.00
_cell.angle_beta   90.00
_cell.angle_gamma   90.00
#
_symmetry.space_group_name_H-M   'P 1'
#
loop_
_entity.id
_entity.type
_entity.pdbx_description
1 polymer ?
#
loop_
_entity_poly.entity_id
_entity_poly.type
_entity_poly.pdbx_seq_one_letter_code
_entity_poly.pdbx_strand_id
1 'polypeptide(L)'
;MKLDSTGSFAQSSEKVLEASYELSLLIAKAKKSHAIGETLVKPCLLKAADIILGPETKQKNSQIPLSDNTVKRRIDDMAEDIKNQVVKAVKESCFFAIQLEYRCCAMLSTASFNFESN
;
A
#
# COMPACT_ATOMS: atom_id res chain seq x y z
N MET A 1 7.97 20.98 -2.19
CA MET A 1 9.09 20.21 -1.60
C MET A 1 10.39 20.83 -2.09
N LYS A 2 11.32 21.19 -1.20
CA LYS A 2 12.63 21.76 -1.57
C LYS A 2 13.70 20.67 -1.42
N LEU A 3 14.53 20.54 -2.45
CA LEU A 3 15.67 19.60 -2.53
C LEU A 3 16.97 20.36 -2.26
N ASP A 4 17.91 19.73 -1.58
CA ASP A 4 19.27 20.21 -1.40
C ASP A 4 20.25 19.58 -2.41
N SER A 5 21.34 20.29 -2.66
CA SER A 5 22.17 20.23 -3.86
C SER A 5 23.12 19.03 -3.96
N THR A 6 22.98 17.98 -3.13
CA THR A 6 23.97 16.88 -3.03
C THR A 6 23.41 15.51 -3.40
N GLY A 7 22.11 15.34 -3.66
CA GLY A 7 21.52 14.13 -4.26
C GLY A 7 21.65 12.80 -3.47
N SER A 8 22.50 12.74 -2.45
CA SER A 8 22.81 11.52 -1.69
C SER A 8 21.71 11.16 -0.67
N PHE A 9 20.99 12.15 -0.13
CA PHE A 9 19.89 11.93 0.81
C PHE A 9 18.58 11.50 0.12
N ALA A 10 18.39 11.90 -1.14
CA ALA A 10 17.21 11.54 -1.92
C ALA A 10 17.18 10.04 -2.28
N GLN A 11 18.34 9.46 -2.60
CA GLN A 11 18.44 8.06 -3.03
C GLN A 11 18.26 7.06 -1.88
N SER A 12 18.71 7.40 -0.66
CA SER A 12 18.43 6.60 0.54
C SER A 12 16.96 6.73 0.96
N SER A 13 16.37 7.93 0.80
CA SER A 13 14.96 8.18 1.11
C SER A 13 13.99 7.41 0.20
N GLU A 14 14.31 7.23 -1.08
CA GLU A 14 13.44 6.53 -2.03
C GLU A 14 13.32 5.04 -1.69
N LYS A 15 14.44 4.35 -1.46
CA LYS A 15 14.43 2.92 -1.09
C LYS A 15 13.74 2.67 0.25
N VAL A 16 13.91 3.58 1.21
CA VAL A 16 13.22 3.52 2.51
C VAL A 16 11.71 3.69 2.33
N LEU A 17 11.29 4.59 1.43
CA LEU A 17 9.90 4.82 1.09
C LEU A 17 9.29 3.60 0.39
N GLU A 18 9.98 3.05 -0.61
CA GLU A 18 9.61 1.84 -1.34
C GLU A 18 9.41 0.66 -0.38
N ALA A 19 10.37 0.42 0.50
CA ALA A 19 10.26 -0.61 1.53
C ALA A 19 9.06 -0.41 2.47
N SER A 20 8.72 0.85 2.81
CA SER A 20 7.54 1.17 3.62
C SER A 20 6.24 0.79 2.90
N TYR A 21 6.13 1.08 1.60
CA TYR A 21 4.96 0.69 0.80
C TYR A 21 4.86 -0.84 0.68
N GLU A 22 5.95 -1.53 0.34
CA GLU A 22 5.97 -2.98 0.20
C GLU A 22 5.57 -3.70 1.49
N LEU A 23 6.14 -3.29 2.63
CA LEU A 23 5.78 -3.89 3.92
C LEU A 23 4.32 -3.58 4.31
N SER A 24 3.81 -2.38 4.02
CA SER A 24 2.41 -2.04 4.25
C SER A 24 1.47 -2.87 3.37
N LEU A 25 1.85 -3.13 2.12
CA LEU A 25 1.13 -4.00 1.19
C LEU A 25 1.07 -5.45 1.71
N LEU A 26 2.19 -5.97 2.24
CA LEU A 26 2.22 -7.30 2.84
C LEU A 26 1.30 -7.41 4.06
N ILE A 27 1.26 -6.38 4.92
CA ILE A 27 0.34 -6.31 6.07
C ILE A 27 -1.12 -6.34 5.61
N ALA A 28 -1.46 -5.54 4.59
CA ALA A 28 -2.80 -5.49 4.01
C ALA A 28 -3.22 -6.84 3.40
N LYS A 29 -2.33 -7.46 2.60
CA LYS A 29 -2.55 -8.80 2.01
C LYS A 29 -2.78 -9.87 3.07
N ALA A 30 -2.06 -9.79 4.19
CA ALA A 30 -2.23 -10.69 5.33
C ALA A 30 -3.50 -10.42 6.16
N LYS A 31 -4.26 -9.36 5.84
CA LYS A 31 -5.46 -8.89 6.56
C LYS A 31 -5.21 -8.71 8.06
N LYS A 32 -4.04 -8.18 8.42
CA LYS A 32 -3.65 -7.94 9.82
C LYS A 32 -3.90 -6.50 10.22
N SER A 33 -3.97 -6.28 11.54
CA SER A 33 -3.99 -4.93 12.10
C SER A 33 -2.75 -4.15 11.67
N HIS A 34 -2.94 -2.88 11.33
CA HIS A 34 -1.86 -1.98 10.93
C HIS A 34 -0.80 -1.81 12.05
N ALA A 35 -1.21 -1.95 13.31
CA ALA A 35 -0.33 -1.95 14.48
C ALA A 35 0.73 -3.07 14.47
N ILE A 36 0.56 -4.12 13.64
CA ILE A 36 1.55 -5.19 13.51
C ILE A 36 2.89 -4.69 12.94
N GLY A 37 2.84 -3.62 12.13
CA GLY A 37 4.02 -2.98 11.57
C GLY A 37 4.99 -2.51 12.65
N GLU A 38 4.45 -1.84 13.66
CA GLU A 38 5.21 -1.27 14.76
C GLU A 38 5.54 -2.30 15.85
N THR A 39 4.57 -3.15 16.20
CA THR A 39 4.70 -4.08 17.33
C THR A 39 5.55 -5.30 17.04
N LEU A 40 5.65 -5.74 15.77
CA LEU A 40 6.34 -6.97 15.41
C LEU A 40 7.28 -6.82 14.21
N VAL A 41 6.78 -6.33 13.08
CA VAL A 41 7.55 -6.31 11.82
C VAL A 41 8.82 -5.48 11.96
N LYS A 42 8.71 -4.27 12.53
CA LYS A 42 9.86 -3.38 12.74
C LYS A 42 10.90 -3.97 13.72
N PRO A 43 10.54 -4.45 14.93
CA PRO A 43 11.48 -5.16 15.80
C PRO A 43 12.16 -6.36 15.15
N CYS A 44 11.42 -7.19 14.40
CA CYS A 44 11.98 -8.34 13.68
C CYS A 44 13.03 -7.92 12.66
N LEU A 45 12.72 -6.89 11.84
CA LEU A 45 13.63 -6.37 10.83
C LEU A 45 14.93 -5.83 11.46
N LEU A 46 14.82 -5.11 12.57
CA LEU A 46 15.98 -4.55 13.28
C LEU A 46 16.83 -5.65 13.91
N LYS A 47 16.22 -6.67 14.52
CA LYS A 47 16.94 -7.77 15.15
C LYS A 47 17.69 -8.62 14.12
N ALA A 48 17.07 -8.93 12.98
CA ALA A 48 17.69 -9.67 11.90
C ALA A 48 18.87 -8.89 11.29
N ALA A 49 18.68 -7.59 11.03
CA ALA A 49 19.74 -6.74 10.49
C ALA A 49 20.96 -6.65 11.43
N ASP A 50 20.71 -6.52 12.74
CA ASP A 50 21.77 -6.46 13.76
C ASP A 50 22.60 -7.74 13.81
N ILE A 51 21.94 -8.90 13.79
CA ILE A 51 22.59 -10.22 13.89
C ILE A 51 23.39 -10.54 12.63
N ILE A 52 22.81 -10.32 11.45
CA ILE A 52 23.35 -10.82 10.17
C ILE A 52 24.29 -9.80 9.51
N LEU A 53 23.92 -8.52 9.55
CA LEU A 53 24.54 -7.46 8.74
C LEU A 53 25.20 -6.37 9.59
N GLY A 54 25.01 -6.38 10.90
CA GLY A 54 25.61 -5.45 11.84
C GLY A 54 24.84 -4.13 12.03
N PRO A 55 25.38 -3.23 12.87
CA PRO A 55 24.67 -2.06 13.38
C PRO A 55 24.37 -0.98 12.31
N GLU A 56 25.21 -0.86 11.28
CA GLU A 56 24.98 0.12 10.19
C GLU A 56 23.70 -0.20 9.41
N THR A 57 23.48 -1.48 9.08
CA THR A 57 22.27 -1.90 8.37
C THR A 57 21.04 -1.79 9.26
N LYS A 58 21.17 -2.09 10.56
CA LYS A 58 20.10 -1.86 11.54
C LYS A 58 19.68 -0.38 11.57
N GLN A 59 20.64 0.54 11.53
CA GLN A 59 20.36 1.97 11.49
C GLN A 59 19.63 2.39 10.21
N LYS A 60 19.97 1.82 9.05
CA LYS A 60 19.22 2.05 7.80
C LYS A 60 17.79 1.53 7.90
N ASN A 61 17.59 0.32 8.42
CA ASN A 61 16.27 -0.28 8.58
C ASN A 61 15.38 0.44 9.61
N SER A 62 15.96 1.13 10.58
CA SER A 62 15.19 1.88 11.58
C SER A 62 14.47 3.10 10.98
N GLN A 63 14.99 3.62 9.87
CA GLN A 63 14.41 4.74 9.13
C GLN A 63 13.11 4.37 8.40
N ILE A 64 12.83 3.07 8.19
CA ILE A 64 11.59 2.64 7.53
C ILE A 64 10.40 2.97 8.43
N PRO A 65 9.47 3.84 7.97
CA PRO A 65 8.32 4.21 8.75
C PRO A 65 7.26 3.09 8.64
N LEU A 66 6.94 2.50 9.79
CA LEU A 66 5.97 1.39 9.95
C LEU A 66 5.05 1.61 11.17
N SER A 67 4.88 2.86 11.62
CA SER A 67 3.86 3.17 12.62
C SER A 67 2.48 2.83 12.06
N ASP A 68 1.52 2.56 12.95
CA ASP A 68 0.13 2.27 12.58
C ASP A 68 -0.42 3.31 11.57
N ASN A 69 -0.28 4.60 11.91
CA ASN A 69 -0.69 5.71 11.05
C ASN A 69 0.00 5.70 9.68
N THR A 70 1.29 5.34 9.63
CA THR A 70 2.01 5.26 8.35
C THR A 70 1.46 4.12 7.51
N VAL A 71 1.36 2.92 8.08
CA VAL A 71 0.88 1.72 7.38
C VAL A 71 -0.52 1.98 6.83
N LYS A 72 -1.41 2.55 7.66
CA LYS A 72 -2.74 2.98 7.23
C LYS A 72 -2.67 3.91 6.02
N ARG A 73 -1.90 5.00 6.11
CA ARG A 73 -1.80 5.98 5.03
C ARG A 73 -1.26 5.35 3.74
N ARG A 74 -0.26 4.47 3.81
CA ARG A 74 0.28 3.79 2.63
C ARG A 74 -0.77 2.90 1.96
N ILE A 75 -1.59 2.21 2.76
CA ILE A 75 -2.69 1.39 2.25
C ILE A 75 -3.76 2.27 1.60
N ASP A 76 -4.14 3.37 2.24
CA ASP A 76 -5.12 4.33 1.71
C ASP A 76 -4.62 4.95 0.39
N ASP A 77 -3.35 5.36 0.34
CA ASP A 77 -2.71 5.90 -0.88
C ASP A 77 -2.75 4.88 -2.03
N MET A 78 -2.38 3.62 -1.77
CA MET A 78 -2.42 2.55 -2.79
C MET A 78 -3.85 2.24 -3.25
N ALA A 79 -4.81 2.24 -2.33
CA ALA A 79 -6.22 2.01 -2.66
C ALA A 79 -6.77 3.16 -3.53
N GLU A 80 -6.42 4.39 -3.21
CA GLU A 80 -6.79 5.58 -3.98
C GLU A 80 -6.20 5.56 -5.39
N ASP A 81 -4.92 5.17 -5.52
CA ASP A 81 -4.27 5.03 -6.82
C ASP A 81 -4.96 3.97 -7.70
N ILE A 82 -5.21 2.78 -7.16
CA ILE A 82 -5.96 1.73 -7.87
C ILE A 82 -7.34 2.23 -8.30
N LYS A 83 -8.06 2.92 -7.41
CA LYS A 83 -9.37 3.51 -7.74
C LYS A 83 -9.26 4.47 -8.92
N ASN A 84 -8.26 5.36 -8.91
CA ASN A 84 -8.07 6.34 -9.97
C ASN A 84 -7.70 5.69 -11.31
N GLN A 85 -6.86 4.66 -11.29
CA GLN A 85 -6.54 3.86 -12.48
C GLN A 85 -7.79 3.18 -13.06
N VAL A 86 -8.62 2.55 -12.22
CA VAL A 86 -9.86 1.90 -12.67
C VAL A 86 -10.86 2.91 -13.22
N VAL A 87 -11.07 4.05 -12.53
CA VAL A 87 -11.98 5.10 -13.00
C VAL A 87 -11.53 5.65 -14.34
N LYS A 88 -10.22 5.86 -14.53
CA LYS A 88 -9.66 6.29 -15.81
C LYS A 88 -9.94 5.25 -16.90
N ALA A 89 -9.63 3.99 -16.65
CA ALA A 89 -9.85 2.91 -17.61
C ALA A 89 -11.33 2.75 -18.00
N VAL A 90 -12.26 2.90 -17.05
CA VAL A 90 -13.70 2.86 -17.31
C VAL A 90 -14.15 4.03 -18.18
N LYS A 91 -13.65 5.25 -17.92
CA LYS A 91 -13.98 6.44 -18.72
C LYS A 91 -13.43 6.37 -20.15
N GLU A 92 -12.31 5.70 -20.35
CA GLU A 92 -11.66 5.54 -21.66
C GLU A 92 -12.22 4.35 -22.46
N SER A 93 -12.99 3.45 -21.81
CA SER A 93 -13.56 2.29 -22.48
C SER A 93 -14.91 2.58 -23.12
N CYS A 94 -15.08 2.18 -24.38
CA CYS A 94 -16.39 2.20 -25.04
C CYS A 94 -17.37 1.14 -24.48
N PHE A 95 -16.83 0.13 -23.78
CA PHE A 95 -17.62 -0.97 -23.24
C PHE A 95 -17.13 -1.30 -21.83
N PHE A 96 -18.00 -1.18 -20.85
CA PHE A 96 -17.76 -1.66 -19.50
C PHE A 96 -19.06 -2.19 -18.90
N ALA A 97 -18.95 -3.14 -17.99
CA ALA A 97 -20.06 -3.63 -17.20
C ALA A 97 -19.63 -3.63 -15.72
N ILE A 98 -20.49 -3.13 -14.85
CA ILE A 98 -20.29 -3.17 -13.41
C ILE A 98 -21.29 -4.15 -12.82
N GLN A 99 -20.79 -5.19 -12.17
CA GLN A 99 -21.63 -6.12 -11.42
C GLN A 99 -21.85 -5.58 -10.01
N LEU A 100 -23.10 -5.33 -9.65
CA LEU A 100 -23.50 -4.96 -8.29
C LEU A 100 -23.93 -6.23 -7.54
N GLU A 101 -23.12 -6.68 -6.58
CA GLU A 101 -23.58 -7.69 -5.61
C GLU A 101 -24.28 -6.99 -4.44
N TYR A 102 -25.61 -6.97 -4.47
CA TYR A 102 -26.39 -6.60 -3.29
C TYR A 102 -26.50 -7.82 -2.37
N ARG A 103 -25.65 -7.89 -1.35
CA ARG A 103 -25.88 -8.81 -0.23
C ARG A 103 -26.99 -8.27 0.66
N CYS A 104 -28.23 -8.44 0.21
CA CYS A 104 -29.34 -8.53 1.14
C CYS A 104 -29.29 -9.91 1.81
N CYS A 105 -29.65 -10.03 3.09
CA CYS A 105 -29.64 -11.30 3.83
C CYS A 105 -30.62 -12.38 3.29
N ALA A 106 -31.28 -12.19 2.14
CA ALA A 106 -32.02 -13.23 1.45
C ALA A 106 -32.22 -12.93 -0.04
N MET A 107 -32.12 -14.00 -0.85
CA MET A 107 -32.60 -14.20 -2.22
C MET A 107 -31.84 -13.50 -3.37
N LEU A 108 -31.23 -14.34 -4.19
CA LEU A 108 -30.49 -14.05 -5.41
C LEU A 108 -31.40 -13.50 -6.52
N SER A 109 -31.00 -12.39 -7.14
CA SER A 109 -31.23 -12.19 -8.58
C SER A 109 -30.10 -11.34 -9.16
N THR A 110 -29.32 -11.94 -10.06
CA THR A 110 -28.33 -11.27 -10.89
C THR A 110 -29.03 -10.37 -11.91
N ALA A 111 -28.77 -9.07 -11.86
CA ALA A 111 -29.10 -8.13 -12.93
C ALA A 111 -27.79 -7.62 -13.55
N SER A 112 -27.49 -8.06 -14.77
CA SER A 112 -26.41 -7.49 -15.58
C SER A 112 -26.98 -6.28 -16.33
N PHE A 113 -26.58 -5.07 -15.93
CA PHE A 113 -26.87 -3.85 -16.69
C PHE A 113 -25.69 -3.57 -17.63
N ASN A 114 -25.95 -3.65 -18.93
CA ASN A 114 -25.04 -3.13 -19.96
C ASN A 114 -25.31 -1.64 -20.11
N PHE A 115 -24.30 -0.80 -19.91
CA PHE A 115 -24.37 0.63 -20.18
C PHE A 115 -23.78 0.87 -21.57
N GLU A 116 -24.64 0.93 -22.59
CA GLU A 116 -24.24 1.48 -23.89
C GLU A 116 -24.17 2.99 -23.76
N SER A 117 -22.95 3.53 -23.85
CA SER A 117 -22.71 4.98 -23.87
C SER A 117 -22.95 5.46 -25.30
N ASN A 118 -23.97 6.31 -25.49
CA ASN A 118 -24.28 6.99 -26.75
C ASN A 118 -23.45 8.28 -26.86
#